data_AF-A0A4Q5KPL9-F1
#
_entry.id   AF-A0A4Q5KPL9-F1
#
_cell.length_a   1.000
_cell.length_b   1.000
_cell.length_c   1.000
_cell.angle_alpha   90.00
_cell.angle_beta   90.00
_cell.angle_gamma   90.00
#
_symmetry.space_group_name_H-M   'P 1'
#
loop_
_entity.id
_entity.type
_entity.pdbx_description
1 polymer ?
#
loop_
_entity_poly.entity_id
_entity_poly.type
_entity_poly.pdbx_seq_one_letter_code
_entity_poly.pdbx_strand_id
1 'polypeptide(L)'
;MIKKILTLTTVLVSTSSFAMTCEQIEFNKEKYGVSELNGLTLVAKDDLDRSVIENMSFAVGANSTVSLNSAKAFTMYNYKENGGVMSFETEVKKDGVGRYKNKLNAFKFVIERIKPYTYDITVLKPRYEGGLRDKTVVWDTPSTKFVQGADIATAVRYAAIEDSIEYRNNFKCVSE
;
A
#
# COMPACT_ATOMS: atom_id res chain seq x y z
N MET A 1 -44.73 -26.00 -26.39
CA MET A 1 -44.27 -24.59 -26.37
C MET A 1 -43.40 -24.38 -25.13
N ILE A 2 -42.08 -24.37 -25.27
CA ILE A 2 -41.15 -24.20 -24.14
C ILE A 2 -40.81 -22.71 -24.03
N LYS A 3 -41.30 -22.06 -22.96
CA LYS A 3 -40.95 -20.68 -22.61
C LYS A 3 -39.48 -20.66 -22.17
N LYS A 4 -38.60 -20.10 -22.99
CA LYS A 4 -37.23 -19.74 -22.59
C LYS A 4 -37.31 -18.54 -21.64
N ILE A 5 -37.01 -18.77 -20.37
CA ILE A 5 -36.83 -17.71 -19.38
C ILE A 5 -35.42 -17.15 -19.62
N LEU A 6 -35.36 -15.92 -20.13
CA LEU A 6 -34.14 -15.15 -20.29
C LEU A 6 -33.71 -14.69 -18.89
N THR A 7 -32.77 -15.39 -18.27
CA THR A 7 -32.20 -14.98 -16.98
C THR A 7 -31.22 -13.85 -17.25
N LEU A 8 -31.68 -12.61 -17.07
CA LEU A 8 -30.80 -11.44 -17.05
C LEU A 8 -29.88 -11.59 -15.83
N THR A 9 -28.63 -12.00 -16.08
CA THR A 9 -27.60 -12.00 -15.05
C THR A 9 -27.20 -10.55 -14.84
N THR A 10 -27.79 -9.91 -13.83
CA THR A 10 -27.30 -8.62 -13.34
C THR A 10 -25.90 -8.84 -12.80
N VAL A 11 -24.90 -8.42 -13.59
CA VAL A 11 -23.54 -8.25 -13.12
C VAL A 11 -23.59 -7.12 -12.08
N LEU A 12 -23.71 -7.50 -10.81
CA LEU A 12 -23.45 -6.62 -9.69
C LEU A 12 -21.96 -6.28 -9.74
N VAL A 13 -21.63 -5.20 -10.44
CA VAL A 13 -20.32 -4.56 -10.30
C VAL A 13 -20.28 -4.05 -8.88
N SER A 14 -19.71 -4.86 -7.98
CA SER A 14 -19.45 -4.47 -6.60
C SER A 14 -18.49 -3.28 -6.64
N THR A 15 -19.03 -2.07 -6.57
CA THR A 15 -18.22 -0.87 -6.35
C THR A 15 -17.64 -1.00 -4.94
N SER A 16 -16.43 -1.55 -4.88
CA SER A 16 -15.65 -1.60 -3.65
C SER A 16 -15.63 -0.20 -3.04
N SER A 17 -15.79 -0.12 -1.71
CA SER A 17 -15.91 1.07 -0.86
C SER A 17 -14.69 2.02 -0.87
N PHE A 18 -13.91 2.01 -1.94
CA PHE A 18 -12.71 2.81 -2.22
C PHE A 18 -12.75 3.51 -3.58
N ALA A 19 -13.91 3.57 -4.25
CA ALA A 19 -14.06 4.32 -5.49
C ALA A 19 -13.88 5.83 -5.22
N MET A 20 -12.70 6.37 -5.56
CA MET A 20 -12.45 7.82 -5.59
C MET A 20 -13.08 8.43 -6.84
N THR A 21 -13.60 9.65 -6.73
CA THR A 21 -14.03 10.42 -7.90
C THR A 21 -12.82 10.86 -8.73
N CYS A 22 -13.04 11.23 -9.99
CA CYS A 22 -11.95 11.72 -10.83
C CYS A 22 -11.29 12.99 -10.30
N GLU A 23 -12.08 13.92 -9.78
CA GLU A 23 -11.58 15.11 -9.11
C GLU A 23 -10.69 14.76 -7.91
N GLN A 24 -11.09 13.77 -7.10
CA GLN A 24 -10.29 13.30 -5.98
C GLN A 24 -8.99 12.62 -6.44
N ILE A 25 -9.02 11.89 -7.55
CA ILE A 25 -7.81 11.28 -8.13
C ILE A 25 -6.85 12.36 -8.57
N GLU A 26 -7.30 13.37 -9.34
CA GLU A 26 -6.44 14.46 -9.79
C GLU A 26 -5.87 15.26 -8.62
N PHE A 27 -6.69 15.61 -7.63
CA PHE A 27 -6.23 16.27 -6.41
C PHE A 27 -5.15 15.44 -5.68
N ASN A 28 -5.35 14.14 -5.57
CA ASN A 28 -4.38 13.26 -4.91
C ASN A 28 -3.11 13.02 -5.74
N LYS A 29 -3.19 13.03 -7.07
CA LYS A 29 -2.02 12.99 -7.96
C LYS A 29 -1.14 14.20 -7.73
N GLU A 30 -1.71 15.40 -7.68
CA GLU A 30 -0.96 16.63 -7.41
C GLU A 30 -0.30 16.60 -6.03
N LYS A 31 -1.00 16.07 -5.03
CA LYS A 31 -0.54 16.09 -3.64
C LYS A 31 0.45 14.98 -3.29
N TYR A 32 0.25 13.78 -3.80
CA TYR A 32 1.00 12.58 -3.40
C TYR A 32 1.75 11.91 -4.55
N GLY A 33 1.52 12.34 -5.79
CA GLY A 33 2.12 11.76 -6.98
C GLY A 33 1.45 10.45 -7.41
N VAL A 34 2.11 9.77 -8.34
CA VAL A 34 1.71 8.49 -8.91
C VAL A 34 2.83 7.46 -8.78
N SER A 35 2.49 6.19 -8.84
CA SER A 35 3.45 5.08 -8.92
C SER A 35 2.86 3.90 -9.69
N GLU A 36 3.71 2.96 -10.03
CA GLU A 36 3.26 1.70 -10.62
C GLU A 36 2.40 0.84 -9.68
N LEU A 37 2.39 1.14 -8.38
CA LEU A 37 1.60 0.40 -7.41
C LEU A 37 0.13 0.81 -7.48
N ASN A 38 -0.20 1.99 -8.00
CA ASN A 38 -1.56 2.51 -7.96
C ASN A 38 -2.55 1.58 -8.67
N GLY A 39 -3.61 1.18 -7.94
CA GLY A 39 -4.63 0.26 -8.42
C GLY A 39 -4.29 -1.23 -8.30
N LEU A 40 -3.08 -1.58 -7.86
CA LEU A 40 -2.73 -2.98 -7.63
C LEU A 40 -3.24 -3.48 -6.28
N THR A 41 -3.64 -4.75 -6.25
CA THR A 41 -3.80 -5.54 -5.02
C THR A 41 -2.74 -6.63 -5.02
N LEU A 42 -1.90 -6.61 -4.00
CA LEU A 42 -0.81 -7.53 -3.79
C LEU A 42 -1.20 -8.59 -2.75
N VAL A 43 -0.86 -9.84 -3.01
CA VAL A 43 -1.06 -10.99 -2.11
C VAL A 43 0.29 -11.53 -1.69
N ALA A 44 0.43 -11.85 -0.40
CA ALA A 44 1.64 -12.47 0.12
C ALA A 44 1.90 -13.82 -0.54
N LYS A 45 3.17 -14.08 -0.84
CA LYS A 45 3.72 -15.35 -1.33
C LYS A 45 4.87 -15.75 -0.41
N ASP A 46 4.61 -15.69 0.90
CA ASP A 46 5.58 -16.01 1.93
C ASP A 46 5.59 -17.52 2.17
N ASP A 47 6.76 -18.13 2.08
CA ASP A 47 7.00 -19.56 2.31
C ASP A 47 7.68 -19.82 3.66
N LEU A 48 8.01 -18.75 4.39
CA LEU A 48 8.53 -18.80 5.74
C LEU A 48 7.33 -18.97 6.69
N ASP A 49 7.41 -19.93 7.63
CA ASP A 49 6.34 -20.22 8.60
C ASP A 49 6.21 -19.08 9.64
N ARG A 50 5.63 -17.96 9.20
CA ARG A 50 5.45 -16.73 9.96
C ARG A 50 4.15 -16.05 9.57
N SER A 51 3.60 -15.26 10.48
CA SER A 51 2.40 -14.47 10.22
C SER A 51 2.79 -13.18 9.50
N VAL A 52 2.14 -12.91 8.37
CA VAL A 52 2.35 -11.71 7.55
C VAL A 52 1.03 -10.98 7.27
N ILE A 53 1.14 -9.82 6.63
CA ILE A 53 -0.02 -9.18 6.00
C ILE A 53 -0.33 -9.93 4.71
N GLU A 54 -1.47 -10.62 4.67
CA GLU A 54 -1.87 -11.41 3.50
C GLU A 54 -2.12 -10.56 2.26
N ASN A 55 -2.69 -9.36 2.42
CA ASN A 55 -3.13 -8.53 1.30
C ASN A 55 -2.77 -7.06 1.49
N MET A 56 -2.29 -6.41 0.42
CA MET A 56 -2.11 -4.96 0.35
C MET A 56 -2.76 -4.39 -0.92
N SER A 57 -3.71 -3.47 -0.77
CA SER A 57 -4.37 -2.81 -1.90
C SER A 57 -3.99 -1.33 -1.95
N PHE A 58 -3.54 -0.88 -3.12
CA PHE A 58 -3.13 0.49 -3.35
C PHE A 58 -4.25 1.27 -4.04
N ALA A 59 -4.46 2.50 -3.62
CA ALA A 59 -5.42 3.39 -4.24
C ALA A 59 -5.18 3.52 -5.75
N VAL A 60 -6.27 3.55 -6.52
CA VAL A 60 -6.21 3.69 -7.97
C VAL A 60 -5.82 5.12 -8.35
N GLY A 61 -4.96 5.25 -9.36
CA GLY A 61 -4.63 6.52 -10.00
C GLY A 61 -3.75 7.50 -9.23
N ALA A 62 -3.50 7.32 -7.92
CA ALA A 62 -2.65 8.19 -7.12
C ALA A 62 -2.05 7.47 -5.90
N ASN A 63 -0.89 7.93 -5.41
CA ASN A 63 -0.25 7.47 -4.17
C ASN A 63 -0.96 7.99 -2.92
N SER A 64 -2.29 7.92 -2.85
CA SER A 64 -3.03 8.45 -1.70
C SER A 64 -2.98 7.49 -0.52
N THR A 65 -3.38 6.24 -0.70
CA THR A 65 -3.49 5.27 0.39
C THR A 65 -3.06 3.85 0.00
N VAL A 66 -2.62 3.11 1.02
CA VAL A 66 -2.46 1.65 1.01
C VAL A 66 -3.36 1.05 2.08
N SER A 67 -4.12 0.00 1.74
CA SER A 67 -4.97 -0.76 2.65
C SER A 67 -4.38 -2.13 2.91
N LEU A 68 -4.33 -2.57 4.16
CA LEU A 68 -3.79 -3.84 4.60
C LEU A 68 -4.93 -4.75 5.08
N ASN A 69 -4.99 -5.98 4.56
CA ASN A 69 -6.02 -6.98 4.84
C ASN A 69 -7.45 -6.39 4.78
N SER A 70 -7.67 -5.39 3.94
CA SER A 70 -8.93 -4.64 3.79
C SER A 70 -9.49 -3.97 5.06
N ALA A 71 -8.72 -3.91 6.16
CA ALA A 71 -9.20 -3.41 7.46
C ALA A 71 -8.45 -2.17 7.96
N LYS A 72 -7.19 -1.97 7.53
CA LYS A 72 -6.38 -0.83 7.96
C LYS A 72 -5.79 -0.10 6.77
N ALA A 73 -6.13 1.18 6.61
CA ALA A 73 -5.54 2.03 5.58
C ALA A 73 -4.50 3.01 6.17
N PHE A 74 -3.46 3.30 5.38
CA PHE A 74 -2.47 4.32 5.65
C PHE A 74 -2.34 5.26 4.45
N THR A 75 -2.16 6.55 4.72
CA THR A 75 -1.76 7.51 3.69
C THR A 75 -0.30 7.28 3.31
N MET A 76 0.02 7.36 2.02
CA MET A 76 1.39 7.18 1.52
C MET A 76 2.09 8.54 1.40
N TYR A 77 2.74 8.99 2.46
CA TYR A 77 3.51 10.24 2.46
C TYR A 77 4.94 10.03 1.98
N ASN A 78 5.59 11.12 1.55
CA ASN A 78 7.01 11.15 1.21
C ASN A 78 7.41 10.02 0.25
N TYR A 79 6.54 9.71 -0.72
CA TYR A 79 6.82 8.67 -1.71
C TYR A 79 8.13 8.98 -2.45
N LYS A 80 8.98 7.98 -2.57
CA LYS A 80 10.24 8.04 -3.31
C LYS A 80 10.40 6.78 -4.13
N GLU A 81 10.82 6.94 -5.37
CA GLU A 81 11.23 5.84 -6.25
C GLU A 81 12.64 6.15 -6.77
N ASN A 82 13.52 5.15 -6.70
CA ASN A 82 14.84 5.21 -7.30
C ASN A 82 15.17 3.84 -7.89
N GLY A 83 15.13 3.75 -9.22
CA GLY A 83 15.27 2.47 -9.92
C GLY A 83 14.14 1.51 -9.56
N GLY A 84 14.48 0.28 -9.17
CA GLY A 84 13.51 -0.74 -8.75
C GLY A 84 13.04 -0.64 -7.30
N VAL A 85 13.47 0.37 -6.53
CA VAL A 85 13.15 0.49 -5.11
C VAL A 85 12.24 1.69 -4.86
N MET A 86 11.10 1.42 -4.23
CA MET A 86 10.10 2.39 -3.85
C MET A 86 9.99 2.45 -2.32
N SER A 87 9.63 3.61 -1.77
CA SER A 87 9.32 3.72 -0.35
C SER A 87 8.35 4.84 -0.05
N PHE A 88 7.59 4.70 1.04
CA PHE A 88 6.75 5.76 1.59
C PHE A 88 6.67 5.65 3.11
N GLU A 89 6.30 6.76 3.75
CA GLU A 89 6.06 6.88 5.18
C GLU A 89 4.55 6.99 5.45
N THR A 90 4.09 6.50 6.60
CA THR A 90 2.66 6.54 6.97
C THR A 90 2.29 7.65 7.96
N GLU A 91 3.27 8.45 8.39
CA GLU A 91 3.10 9.62 9.24
C GLU A 91 4.22 10.62 8.95
N VAL A 92 3.92 11.92 9.01
CA VAL A 92 4.89 13.01 8.76
C VAL A 92 4.96 14.02 9.90
N LYS A 93 3.93 14.09 10.74
CA LYS A 93 3.85 15.06 11.82
C LYS A 93 4.78 14.66 12.96
N LYS A 94 5.77 15.51 13.23
CA LYS A 94 6.73 15.34 14.33
C LYS A 94 6.45 16.31 15.48
N ASP A 95 6.85 15.95 16.69
CA ASP A 95 6.88 16.80 17.86
C ASP A 95 8.10 17.76 17.81
N GLY A 96 8.20 18.65 18.80
CA GLY A 96 9.26 19.66 18.85
C GLY A 96 10.68 19.10 19.06
N VAL A 97 10.83 17.79 19.25
CA VAL A 97 12.13 17.12 19.38
C VAL A 97 12.40 16.16 18.23
N GLY A 98 11.55 16.12 17.19
CA GLY A 98 11.78 15.32 15.97
C GLY A 98 11.17 13.92 15.98
N ARG A 99 10.35 13.55 16.98
CA ARG A 99 9.66 12.25 17.02
C ARG A 99 8.29 12.30 16.37
N TYR A 100 7.83 11.24 15.73
CA TYR A 100 6.46 11.23 15.19
C TYR A 100 5.43 11.38 16.31
N LYS A 101 4.44 12.26 16.10
CA LYS A 101 3.33 12.49 17.04
C LYS A 101 2.50 11.23 17.21
N ASN A 102 2.21 10.52 16.11
CA ASN A 102 1.51 9.23 16.14
C ASN A 102 2.47 8.06 15.88
N LYS A 103 3.23 7.68 16.91
CA LYS A 103 4.23 6.59 16.81
C LYS A 103 3.61 5.24 16.43
N LEU A 104 2.35 4.98 16.80
CA LEU A 104 1.69 3.69 16.55
C LEU A 104 1.27 3.48 15.08
N ASN A 105 1.27 4.57 14.31
CA ASN A 105 0.99 4.61 12.88
C ASN A 105 2.13 5.18 12.05
N ALA A 106 3.31 5.41 12.65
CA ALA A 106 4.50 5.83 11.93
C ALA A 106 5.27 4.58 11.48
N PHE A 107 5.24 4.29 10.19
CA PHE A 107 5.95 3.19 9.56
C PHE A 107 6.56 3.66 8.25
N LYS A 108 7.59 2.96 7.80
CA LYS A 108 8.13 3.10 6.45
C LYS A 108 7.99 1.78 5.72
N PHE A 109 7.34 1.83 4.56
CA PHE A 109 7.30 0.71 3.63
C PHE A 109 8.47 0.88 2.66
N VAL A 110 9.24 -0.19 2.48
CA VAL A 110 10.28 -0.31 1.47
C VAL A 110 9.87 -1.46 0.56
N ILE A 111 9.74 -1.18 -0.73
CA ILE A 111 9.16 -2.07 -1.74
C ILE A 111 10.18 -2.18 -2.86
N GLU A 112 10.74 -3.37 -3.04
CA GLU A 112 11.70 -3.67 -4.09
C GLU A 112 11.03 -4.48 -5.20
N ARG A 113 11.09 -3.99 -6.44
CA ARG A 113 10.61 -4.66 -7.63
C ARG A 113 11.59 -5.76 -8.01
N ILE A 114 11.14 -7.01 -7.90
CA ILE A 114 11.93 -8.19 -8.28
C ILE A 114 11.73 -8.50 -9.77
N LYS A 115 10.48 -8.39 -10.22
CA LYS A 115 10.05 -8.48 -11.62
C LYS A 115 8.71 -7.79 -11.76
N PRO A 116 8.16 -7.59 -12.97
CA PRO A 116 6.84 -6.98 -13.14
C PRO A 116 5.81 -7.63 -12.21
N TYR A 117 5.09 -6.79 -11.46
CA TYR A 117 4.02 -7.18 -10.54
C TYR A 117 4.43 -8.12 -9.39
N THR A 118 5.72 -8.21 -9.09
CA THR A 118 6.26 -9.02 -7.99
C THR A 118 7.26 -8.21 -7.17
N TYR A 119 7.05 -8.15 -5.86
CA TYR A 119 7.75 -7.23 -4.97
C TYR A 119 8.22 -7.92 -3.70
N ASP A 120 9.39 -7.53 -3.21
CA ASP A 120 9.79 -7.79 -1.82
C ASP A 120 9.47 -6.55 -0.98
N ILE A 121 8.71 -6.74 0.10
CA ILE A 121 8.24 -5.64 0.95
C ILE A 121 8.75 -5.81 2.37
N THR A 122 9.41 -4.77 2.86
CA THR A 122 9.82 -4.62 4.26
C THR A 122 9.08 -3.45 4.90
N VAL A 123 8.52 -3.67 6.09
CA VAL A 123 7.89 -2.60 6.88
C VAL A 123 8.72 -2.31 8.11
N LEU A 124 9.20 -1.07 8.21
CA LEU A 124 10.11 -0.62 9.24
C LEU A 124 9.37 0.26 10.25
N LYS A 125 9.74 0.14 11.53
CA LYS A 125 9.30 1.05 12.59
C LYS A 125 10.36 2.14 12.80
N PRO A 126 9.96 3.36 13.22
CA PRO A 126 10.90 4.44 13.42
C PRO A 126 11.74 4.16 14.67
N ARG A 127 13.05 4.25 14.52
CA ARG A 127 14.00 4.38 15.61
C ARG A 127 14.47 5.84 15.68
N TYR A 128 14.85 6.31 16.86
CA TYR A 128 15.23 7.70 17.06
C TYR A 128 16.63 7.79 17.65
N GLU A 129 17.52 8.47 16.94
CA GLU A 129 18.90 8.75 17.36
C GLU A 129 19.09 10.24 17.64
N GLY A 130 20.22 10.60 18.27
CA GLY A 130 20.56 11.98 18.59
C GLY A 130 20.34 12.36 20.07
N GLY A 131 20.46 13.65 20.36
CA GLY A 131 20.42 14.22 21.71
C GLY A 131 19.03 14.23 22.35
N LEU A 132 18.92 14.81 23.55
CA LEU A 132 17.65 14.91 24.29
C LEU A 132 16.61 15.81 23.61
N ARG A 133 17.06 16.81 22.86
CA ARG A 133 16.22 17.85 22.23
C ARG A 133 16.17 17.79 20.71
N ASP A 134 17.03 16.97 20.10
CA ASP A 134 17.11 16.84 18.66
C ASP A 134 17.22 15.35 18.32
N LYS A 135 16.12 14.81 17.78
CA LYS A 135 16.02 13.42 17.34
C LYS A 135 15.89 13.34 15.83
N THR A 136 16.73 12.50 15.25
CA THR A 136 16.60 12.08 13.85
C THR A 136 15.95 10.71 13.78
N VAL A 137 15.10 10.52 12.77
CA VAL A 137 14.44 9.24 12.50
C VAL A 137 15.41 8.36 11.73
N VAL A 138 15.58 7.13 12.20
CA VAL A 138 16.30 6.07 11.50
C VAL A 138 15.33 4.94 11.17
N TRP A 139 15.45 4.43 9.95
CA TRP A 139 14.60 3.40 9.38
C TRP A 139 15.43 2.13 9.13
N ASP A 140 15.73 1.39 10.19
CA ASP A 140 16.58 0.18 10.14
C ASP A 140 16.01 -1.00 10.92
N THR A 141 14.85 -0.81 11.58
CA THR A 141 14.28 -1.81 12.46
C THR A 141 12.97 -2.37 11.86
N PRO A 142 12.90 -3.68 11.55
CA PRO A 142 11.67 -4.32 11.11
C PRO A 142 10.53 -4.20 12.13
N SER A 143 9.31 -4.12 11.63
CA SER A 143 8.11 -3.96 12.44
C SER A 143 7.45 -5.31 12.72
N THR A 144 7.44 -5.70 14.00
CA THR A 144 6.73 -6.89 14.51
C THR A 144 5.21 -6.77 14.43
N LYS A 145 4.67 -5.63 13.99
CA LYS A 145 3.22 -5.41 13.82
C LYS A 145 2.70 -6.03 12.52
N PHE A 146 3.56 -6.20 11.53
CA PHE A 146 3.19 -6.66 10.18
C PHE A 146 3.77 -8.02 9.84
N VAL A 147 4.87 -8.40 10.49
CA VAL A 147 5.48 -9.72 10.38
C VAL A 147 5.76 -10.23 11.79
N GLN A 148 5.27 -11.43 12.11
CA GLN A 148 5.46 -12.08 13.41
C GLN A 148 5.92 -13.51 13.21
N GLY A 149 6.97 -13.91 13.93
CA GLY A 149 7.57 -15.23 13.80
C GLY A 149 9.05 -15.20 14.18
N ALA A 150 9.75 -16.29 13.90
CA ALA A 150 11.19 -16.40 14.15
C ALA A 150 12.01 -15.45 13.26
N ASP A 151 11.59 -15.27 12.00
CA ASP A 151 12.22 -14.36 11.05
C ASP A 151 11.30 -13.20 10.69
N ILE A 152 11.59 -12.03 11.26
CA ILE A 152 10.92 -10.77 10.94
C ILE A 152 11.76 -9.84 10.07
N ALA A 153 13.00 -10.22 9.78
CA ALA A 153 13.98 -9.36 9.11
C ALA A 153 14.02 -9.60 7.60
N THR A 154 13.77 -10.83 7.16
CA THR A 154 13.64 -11.15 5.74
C THR A 154 12.40 -10.48 5.18
N ALA A 155 12.53 -9.81 4.03
CA ALA A 155 11.40 -9.19 3.34
C ALA A 155 10.31 -10.23 3.02
N VAL A 156 9.06 -9.78 2.94
CA VAL A 156 7.95 -10.64 2.54
C VAL A 156 7.72 -10.46 1.04
N ARG A 157 7.68 -11.56 0.29
CA ARG A 157 7.39 -11.57 -1.15
C ARG A 157 5.89 -11.37 -1.37
N TYR A 158 5.53 -10.50 -2.30
CA TYR A 158 4.17 -10.27 -2.76
C TYR A 158 4.07 -10.36 -4.28
N ALA A 159 2.90 -10.74 -4.78
CA ALA A 159 2.55 -10.69 -6.19
C ALA A 159 1.19 -10.02 -6.39
N ALA A 160 1.05 -9.21 -7.44
CA ALA A 160 -0.23 -8.60 -7.77
C ALA A 160 -1.20 -9.66 -8.31
N ILE A 161 -2.48 -9.53 -7.97
CA ILE A 161 -3.54 -10.38 -8.53
C ILE A 161 -3.92 -9.91 -9.93
N GLU A 162 -4.26 -10.86 -10.80
CA GLU A 162 -4.59 -10.62 -12.21
C GLU A 162 -5.72 -9.60 -12.37
N ASP A 163 -6.82 -9.76 -11.62
CA ASP A 163 -7.96 -8.83 -11.64
C ASP A 163 -7.55 -7.38 -11.35
N SER A 164 -6.59 -7.15 -10.45
CA SER A 164 -6.13 -5.80 -10.12
C SER A 164 -5.22 -5.22 -11.20
N ILE A 165 -4.45 -6.06 -11.89
CA ILE A 165 -3.63 -5.66 -13.03
C ILE A 165 -4.56 -5.26 -14.18
N GLU A 166 -5.55 -6.08 -14.48
CA GLU A 166 -6.53 -5.80 -15.53
C GLU A 166 -7.32 -4.53 -15.22
N TYR A 167 -7.83 -4.40 -13.99
CA TYR A 167 -8.55 -3.21 -13.55
C TYR A 167 -7.69 -1.95 -13.72
N ARG A 168 -6.45 -1.97 -13.24
CA ARG A 168 -5.51 -0.85 -13.37
C ARG A 168 -5.27 -0.47 -14.83
N ASN A 169 -5.02 -1.45 -15.70
CA ASN A 169 -4.68 -1.20 -17.10
C ASN A 169 -5.87 -0.65 -17.89
N ASN A 170 -7.09 -1.02 -17.50
CA ASN A 170 -8.32 -0.56 -18.14
C ASN A 170 -8.95 0.65 -17.45
N PHE A 171 -8.39 1.10 -16.32
CA PHE A 171 -8.94 2.22 -15.57
C PHE A 171 -8.92 3.50 -16.40
N LYS A 172 -10.09 4.09 -16.58
CA LYS A 172 -10.25 5.41 -17.19
C LYS A 172 -11.04 6.28 -16.24
N CYS A 173 -10.49 7.46 -15.99
CA CYS A 173 -11.26 8.49 -15.32
C CYS A 173 -12.25 9.08 -16.30
N VAL A 174 -13.54 8.91 -16.01
CA VAL A 174 -14.61 9.55 -16.75
C VAL A 174 -15.22 10.59 -15.81
N SER A 175 -14.96 11.87 -16.08
CA SER A 175 -15.66 12.97 -15.43
C SER A 175 -17.12 12.93 -15.88
N GLU A 176 -18.05 12.87 -14.94
CA GLU A 176 -19.47 13.12 -15.20
C GLU A 176 -19.71 14.54 -15.72
#